data_AF-A0A5M6INU7-F1
#
_entry.id   AF-A0A5M6INU7-F1
#
_cell.length_a   1.000
_cell.length_b   1.000
_cell.length_c   1.000
_cell.angle_alpha   90.00
_cell.angle_beta   90.00
_cell.angle_gamma   90.00
#
_symmetry.space_group_name_H-M   'P 1'
#
loop_
_entity.id
_entity.type
_entity.pdbx_description
1 polymer ?
#
loop_
_entity_poly.entity_id
_entity_poly.type
_entity_poly.pdbx_seq_one_letter_code
_entity_poly.pdbx_strand_id
1 'polypeptide(L)'
;MQTIAVSRTTVAPAVAAAAAVRVGLNCARTTAAPSRVATASAPARLSLTRMNPVPSVAAAGAGRVSATMNRVMAGPTVAAGTAVAIAVSVARVTATPVIQARASVPRLPAGARLQAKISKAYGIAASKIGQPYAMYRPASATAPMAAQAGTVAAAFKPMGKAFGAPNTPQNPWFDGHMDLSVVQRGDVLVGPGGTFFIWQMVPLGATLCVQCNATVTVSRPGQPATGDDYYGGNATADEVVLMSGWPASVLQGTKGERGDLSLPSDVRMPWKTILLPAWTGAQIRNGDIITTAEDRPMRYVVSGAELTDGWRISAALAVA
;
A
#
# COMPACT_ATOMS: atom_id res chain seq x y z
N MET A 1 20.16 24.34 59.66
CA MET A 1 21.45 23.95 59.04
C MET A 1 21.10 23.03 57.88
N GLN A 2 21.32 23.29 56.60
CA GLN A 2 22.17 24.26 55.89
C GLN A 2 21.46 24.64 54.58
N THR A 3 21.55 25.91 54.21
CA THR A 3 20.84 26.62 53.14
C THR A 3 21.48 26.38 51.78
N ILE A 4 20.70 26.21 50.70
CA ILE A 4 21.17 26.41 49.30
C ILE A 4 20.12 27.22 48.53
N ALA A 5 20.64 28.20 47.78
CA ALA A 5 19.96 29.37 47.25
C ALA A 5 19.26 29.18 45.89
N VAL A 6 18.32 30.08 45.66
CA VAL A 6 17.48 30.32 44.47
C VAL A 6 18.28 31.01 43.36
N SER A 7 17.96 30.76 42.08
CA SER A 7 18.02 31.78 41.02
C SER A 7 17.04 31.48 39.88
N ARG A 8 16.10 32.40 39.66
CA ARG A 8 15.20 32.49 38.50
C ARG A 8 15.87 33.35 37.43
N THR A 9 15.68 33.01 36.15
CA THR A 9 15.79 33.99 35.05
C THR A 9 14.66 33.78 34.05
N THR A 10 13.75 34.73 34.03
CA THR A 10 12.79 35.01 32.94
C THR A 10 13.48 35.92 31.91
N VAL A 11 13.06 35.86 30.63
CA VAL A 11 12.70 37.00 29.76
C VAL A 11 12.43 36.48 28.33
N ALA A 12 11.36 37.01 27.73
CA ALA A 12 10.85 36.73 26.39
C ALA A 12 11.33 37.78 25.34
N PRO A 13 10.62 38.04 24.22
CA PRO A 13 11.03 37.78 22.84
C PRO A 13 11.52 39.02 22.07
N ALA A 14 12.10 38.83 20.87
CA ALA A 14 12.40 39.93 19.95
C ALA A 14 11.91 39.65 18.52
N VAL A 15 11.06 40.56 18.05
CA VAL A 15 10.58 40.79 16.69
C VAL A 15 11.61 41.62 15.93
N ALA A 16 11.84 41.36 14.64
CA ALA A 16 12.27 42.39 13.69
C ALA A 16 11.82 42.05 12.26
N ALA A 17 11.11 43.00 11.68
CA ALA A 17 10.60 43.03 10.31
C ALA A 17 11.51 43.88 9.40
N ALA A 18 11.11 43.97 8.12
CA ALA A 18 11.55 44.89 7.05
C ALA A 18 12.74 44.40 6.19
N ALA A 19 12.79 44.54 4.86
CA ALA A 19 11.93 45.21 3.88
C ALA A 19 12.16 44.61 2.48
N ALA A 20 11.20 44.85 1.58
CA ALA A 20 11.19 44.44 0.18
C ALA A 20 12.10 45.30 -0.71
N VAL A 21 12.63 44.70 -1.79
CA VAL A 21 12.89 45.39 -3.07
C VAL A 21 12.53 44.44 -4.22
N ARG A 22 11.56 44.86 -5.05
CA ARG A 22 11.27 44.31 -6.39
C ARG A 22 11.86 45.26 -7.43
N VAL A 23 12.51 44.74 -8.47
CA VAL A 23 12.52 45.34 -9.81
C VAL A 23 12.55 44.20 -10.85
N GLY A 24 11.56 44.17 -11.76
CA GLY A 24 11.51 43.30 -12.94
C GLY A 24 12.41 43.83 -14.07
N LEU A 25 12.65 43.13 -15.18
CA LEU A 25 11.68 42.86 -16.25
C LEU A 25 12.34 41.97 -17.34
N ASN A 26 11.50 41.16 -17.99
CA ASN A 26 11.40 40.83 -19.42
C ASN A 26 12.48 40.05 -20.22
N CYS A 27 12.04 38.85 -20.67
CA CYS A 27 11.67 38.46 -22.05
C CYS A 27 12.63 38.70 -23.24
N ALA A 28 13.10 37.62 -23.90
CA ALA A 28 13.15 37.35 -25.36
C ALA A 28 13.99 36.08 -25.66
N ARG A 29 13.43 35.02 -26.26
CA ARG A 29 13.51 34.59 -27.68
C ARG A 29 14.91 34.36 -28.31
N THR A 30 15.15 33.07 -28.61
CA THR A 30 15.62 32.46 -29.87
C THR A 30 16.95 32.88 -30.55
N THR A 31 17.66 31.82 -30.98
CA THR A 31 18.51 31.65 -32.20
C THR A 31 20.03 31.84 -32.15
N ALA A 32 20.71 30.79 -32.61
CA ALA A 32 21.93 30.71 -33.43
C ALA A 32 23.32 30.99 -32.82
N ALA A 33 24.21 30.00 -33.02
CA ALA A 33 25.68 30.11 -33.00
C ALA A 33 26.17 31.00 -34.19
N PRO A 34 27.44 31.48 -34.21
CA PRO A 34 28.57 30.64 -34.66
C PRO A 34 29.97 30.95 -34.06
N SER A 35 30.90 29.99 -34.24
CA SER A 35 32.39 30.03 -34.46
C SER A 35 33.22 31.31 -34.12
N ARG A 36 34.50 31.31 -33.67
CA ARG A 36 35.72 30.55 -34.08
C ARG A 36 36.99 31.09 -33.33
N VAL A 37 38.08 30.28 -33.25
CA VAL A 37 39.55 30.60 -33.10
C VAL A 37 40.04 31.25 -31.77
N ALA A 38 40.81 30.62 -30.85
CA ALA A 38 42.14 29.95 -30.82
C ALA A 38 43.33 30.88 -30.44
N THR A 39 44.08 30.51 -29.39
CA THR A 39 45.57 30.60 -29.28
C THR A 39 46.06 29.91 -27.99
N ALA A 40 47.25 29.32 -28.08
CA ALA A 40 47.86 28.36 -27.15
C ALA A 40 49.01 28.95 -26.32
N SER A 41 49.41 28.29 -25.22
CA SER A 41 50.82 28.13 -24.76
C SER A 41 50.92 27.33 -23.44
N ALA A 42 51.79 26.32 -23.40
CA ALA A 42 52.15 25.42 -22.27
C ALA A 42 53.35 26.01 -21.45
N PRO A 43 54.17 25.28 -20.61
CA PRO A 43 54.15 23.88 -20.13
C PRO A 43 54.61 23.63 -18.64
N ALA A 44 54.84 22.35 -18.29
CA ALA A 44 55.64 21.76 -17.18
C ALA A 44 54.88 21.35 -15.89
N ARG A 45 55.16 20.25 -15.16
CA ARG A 45 56.19 19.19 -15.16
C ARG A 45 55.74 18.02 -14.24
N LEU A 46 56.12 16.78 -14.62
CA LEU A 46 56.51 15.59 -13.82
C LEU A 46 55.94 15.33 -12.39
N SER A 47 55.31 14.17 -12.16
CA SER A 47 55.98 12.91 -11.76
C SER A 47 54.96 11.84 -11.31
N LEU A 48 55.15 10.61 -11.78
CA LEU A 48 54.34 9.43 -11.46
C LEU A 48 55.31 8.33 -11.02
N THR A 49 55.12 7.79 -9.81
CA THR A 49 55.95 6.70 -9.28
C THR A 49 55.18 5.38 -9.35
N ARG A 50 55.76 4.45 -10.12
CA ARG A 50 55.77 2.96 -10.09
C ARG A 50 55.12 2.30 -8.84
N MET A 51 54.51 1.10 -8.90
CA MET A 51 54.99 -0.14 -9.53
C MET A 51 53.85 -1.20 -9.63
N ASN A 52 54.05 -2.18 -10.51
CA ASN A 52 53.15 -3.20 -11.08
C ASN A 52 53.30 -4.55 -10.30
N PRO A 53 52.90 -5.76 -10.77
CA PRO A 53 51.56 -6.41 -10.88
C PRO A 53 51.52 -7.89 -10.34
N VAL A 54 50.52 -8.69 -10.77
CA VAL A 54 50.49 -10.18 -11.05
C VAL A 54 49.65 -11.07 -10.07
N PRO A 55 49.00 -12.20 -10.48
CA PRO A 55 48.48 -12.64 -11.80
C PRO A 55 46.99 -13.06 -11.88
N SER A 56 46.58 -13.19 -13.14
CA SER A 56 45.49 -13.94 -13.80
C SER A 56 45.16 -15.37 -13.33
N VAL A 57 43.90 -15.79 -13.54
CA VAL A 57 43.50 -17.08 -14.17
C VAL A 57 42.25 -16.88 -15.05
N ALA A 58 42.21 -17.55 -16.21
CA ALA A 58 41.25 -17.45 -17.29
C ALA A 58 40.22 -18.59 -17.34
N ALA A 59 39.03 -18.33 -17.92
CA ALA A 59 38.19 -19.26 -18.71
C ALA A 59 37.02 -18.44 -19.32
N ALA A 60 36.98 -18.14 -20.63
CA ALA A 60 36.51 -18.96 -21.74
C ALA A 60 34.96 -19.13 -21.81
N GLY A 61 34.33 -18.48 -22.81
CA GLY A 61 32.92 -18.68 -23.15
C GLY A 61 32.41 -17.66 -24.18
N ALA A 62 32.45 -18.04 -25.46
CA ALA A 62 32.21 -17.19 -26.64
C ALA A 62 30.72 -16.89 -26.93
N GLY A 63 30.42 -15.74 -27.55
CA GLY A 63 29.08 -15.48 -28.09
C GLY A 63 28.75 -14.08 -28.62
N ARG A 64 29.52 -13.57 -29.58
CA ARG A 64 29.23 -12.47 -30.55
C ARG A 64 28.53 -11.18 -30.04
N VAL A 65 29.35 -10.19 -29.68
CA VAL A 65 28.97 -8.76 -29.73
C VAL A 65 29.53 -8.17 -31.02
N SER A 66 28.65 -7.76 -31.93
CA SER A 66 29.04 -7.04 -33.15
C SER A 66 29.34 -5.60 -32.78
N ALA A 67 30.61 -5.29 -32.55
CA ALA A 67 31.09 -3.92 -32.34
C ALA A 67 31.62 -3.36 -33.66
N THR A 68 30.90 -2.37 -34.19
CA THR A 68 31.33 -1.52 -35.31
C THR A 68 32.55 -0.71 -34.87
N MET A 69 33.76 -1.18 -35.20
CA MET A 69 34.99 -0.40 -35.03
C MET A 69 35.25 0.45 -36.26
N ASN A 70 35.04 1.77 -36.13
CA ASN A 70 35.65 2.76 -37.02
C ASN A 70 37.14 2.87 -36.67
N ARG A 71 37.98 2.21 -37.46
CA ARG A 71 39.44 2.33 -37.35
C ARG A 71 39.93 3.36 -38.37
N VAL A 72 40.27 4.56 -37.88
CA VAL A 72 41.15 5.49 -38.60
C VAL A 72 42.57 4.98 -38.37
N MET A 73 43.21 4.44 -39.41
CA MET A 73 44.65 4.18 -39.42
C MET A 73 45.29 4.96 -40.56
N ALA A 74 46.45 5.52 -40.24
CA ALA A 74 47.27 6.41 -41.02
C ALA A 74 47.62 5.89 -42.41
N GLY A 75 47.64 6.80 -43.39
CA GLY A 75 48.10 6.53 -44.75
C GLY A 75 49.63 6.46 -44.86
N PRO A 76 50.17 5.78 -45.89
CA PRO A 76 51.59 5.81 -46.21
C PRO A 76 51.95 7.06 -47.02
N THR A 77 53.15 7.58 -46.79
CA THR A 77 53.81 8.60 -47.58
C THR A 77 54.08 8.08 -49.00
N VAL A 78 53.58 8.77 -50.04
CA VAL A 78 53.76 8.38 -51.45
C VAL A 78 54.77 9.32 -52.10
N ALA A 79 55.85 8.75 -52.64
CA ALA A 79 56.80 9.44 -53.53
C ALA A 79 56.17 9.68 -54.90
N ALA A 80 56.51 10.82 -55.51
CA ALA A 80 55.92 11.34 -56.73
C ALA A 80 55.94 10.36 -57.92
N GLY A 81 54.82 10.32 -58.66
CA GLY A 81 54.83 9.92 -60.07
C GLY A 81 54.19 8.59 -60.43
N THR A 82 52.94 8.31 -60.01
CA THR A 82 52.04 7.42 -60.78
C THR A 82 50.58 7.71 -60.42
N ALA A 83 49.75 8.05 -61.40
CA ALA A 83 48.33 8.26 -61.19
C ALA A 83 47.62 6.91 -61.05
N VAL A 84 47.22 6.56 -59.83
CA VAL A 84 46.38 5.39 -59.55
C VAL A 84 44.93 5.87 -59.47
N ALA A 85 44.09 5.44 -60.42
CA ALA A 85 42.67 5.69 -60.40
C ALA A 85 42.01 4.84 -59.29
N ILE A 86 41.62 5.48 -58.19
CA ILE A 86 40.82 4.84 -57.13
C ILE A 86 39.34 4.98 -57.51
N ALA A 87 38.75 3.89 -58.01
CA ALA A 87 37.31 3.83 -58.26
C ALA A 87 36.56 3.70 -56.92
N VAL A 88 36.01 4.82 -56.44
CA VAL A 88 35.12 4.83 -55.27
C VAL A 88 33.72 4.44 -55.74
N SER A 89 33.34 3.18 -55.53
CA SER A 89 31.97 2.70 -55.72
C SER A 89 31.10 3.19 -54.56
N VAL A 90 30.25 4.18 -54.81
CA VAL A 90 29.20 4.60 -53.86
C VAL A 90 28.00 3.69 -54.06
N ALA A 91 27.91 2.63 -53.26
CA ALA A 91 26.70 1.81 -53.20
C ALA A 91 25.55 2.65 -52.63
N ARG A 92 24.56 3.00 -53.47
CA ARG A 92 23.29 3.58 -53.01
C ARG A 92 22.58 2.53 -52.16
N VAL A 93 22.58 2.73 -50.84
CA VAL A 93 21.71 2.01 -49.92
C VAL A 93 20.29 2.53 -50.14
N THR A 94 19.53 1.88 -50.99
CA THR A 94 18.07 2.05 -51.06
C THR A 94 17.47 1.38 -49.83
N ALA A 95 17.44 2.10 -48.71
CA ALA A 95 16.72 1.68 -47.52
C ALA A 95 15.22 1.79 -47.81
N THR A 96 14.60 0.67 -48.17
CA THR A 96 13.14 0.54 -48.18
C THR A 96 12.66 0.81 -46.74
N PRO A 97 11.83 1.83 -46.49
CA PRO A 97 11.31 2.04 -45.15
C PRO A 97 10.43 0.85 -44.80
N VAL A 98 10.92 -0.02 -43.91
CA VAL A 98 10.08 -1.02 -43.25
C VAL A 98 9.18 -0.23 -42.32
N ILE A 99 7.99 0.14 -42.81
CA ILE A 99 6.89 0.60 -41.98
C ILE A 99 6.48 -0.60 -41.15
N GLN A 100 7.14 -0.79 -40.00
CA GLN A 100 6.64 -1.72 -38.99
C GLN A 100 5.29 -1.18 -38.56
N ALA A 101 4.22 -1.76 -39.10
CA ALA A 101 2.87 -1.57 -38.62
C ALA A 101 2.91 -1.78 -37.11
N ARG A 102 2.76 -0.70 -36.33
CA ARG A 102 2.65 -0.80 -34.88
C ARG A 102 1.51 -1.77 -34.61
N ALA A 103 1.84 -2.96 -34.12
CA ALA A 103 0.84 -3.91 -33.66
C ALA A 103 -0.12 -3.14 -32.74
N SER A 104 -1.38 -3.06 -33.15
CA SER A 104 -2.40 -2.37 -32.40
C SER A 104 -2.50 -3.06 -31.04
N VAL A 105 -2.00 -2.40 -29.99
CA VAL A 105 -2.15 -2.90 -28.62
C VAL A 105 -3.63 -3.18 -28.41
N PRO A 106 -4.03 -4.40 -28.05
CA PRO A 106 -5.43 -4.77 -27.89
C PRO A 106 -6.11 -3.77 -26.96
N ARG A 107 -7.07 -3.00 -27.48
CA ARG A 107 -7.83 -2.07 -26.64
C ARG A 107 -8.68 -2.88 -25.69
N LEU A 108 -8.53 -2.61 -24.39
CA LEU A 108 -9.41 -3.16 -23.37
C LEU A 108 -10.90 -2.91 -23.73
N PRO A 109 -11.80 -3.84 -23.36
CA PRO A 109 -13.24 -3.65 -23.52
C PRO A 109 -13.71 -2.32 -22.92
N ALA A 110 -14.76 -1.72 -23.49
CA ALA A 110 -15.24 -0.40 -23.09
C ALA A 110 -15.55 -0.29 -21.58
N GLY A 111 -16.14 -1.34 -20.99
CA GLY A 111 -16.44 -1.40 -19.56
C GLY A 111 -15.19 -1.33 -18.66
N ALA A 112 -14.14 -2.09 -18.98
CA ALA A 112 -12.89 -2.07 -18.22
C ALA A 112 -12.20 -0.70 -18.27
N ARG A 113 -12.28 -0.01 -19.42
CA ARG A 113 -11.75 1.35 -19.58
C ARG A 113 -12.54 2.37 -18.77
N LEU A 114 -13.87 2.22 -18.71
CA LEU A 114 -14.72 3.08 -17.90
C LEU A 114 -14.42 2.87 -16.40
N GLN A 115 -14.33 1.62 -15.96
CA GLN A 115 -13.98 1.28 -14.57
C GLN A 115 -12.62 1.88 -14.18
N ALA A 116 -11.61 1.78 -15.03
CA ALA A 116 -10.29 2.36 -14.77
C ALA A 116 -10.35 3.91 -14.63
N LYS A 117 -11.17 4.58 -15.45
CA LYS A 117 -11.38 6.03 -15.33
C LYS A 117 -12.10 6.40 -14.04
N ILE A 118 -13.15 5.66 -13.65
CA ILE A 118 -13.89 5.88 -12.41
C ILE A 118 -12.98 5.67 -11.21
N SER A 119 -12.21 4.59 -11.20
CA SER A 119 -11.24 4.27 -10.14
C SER A 119 -10.23 5.41 -9.95
N LYS A 120 -9.66 5.90 -11.06
CA LYS A 120 -8.75 7.04 -11.05
C LYS A 120 -9.42 8.34 -10.60
N ALA A 121 -10.67 8.58 -11.00
CA ALA A 121 -11.42 9.76 -10.59
C ALA A 121 -11.66 9.78 -9.08
N TYR A 122 -12.00 8.63 -8.47
CA TYR A 122 -12.07 8.50 -7.01
C TYR A 122 -10.72 8.74 -6.34
N GLY A 123 -9.63 8.22 -6.90
CA GLY A 123 -8.27 8.51 -6.40
C GLY A 123 -7.91 10.01 -6.44
N ILE A 124 -8.26 10.70 -7.53
CA ILE A 124 -8.05 12.15 -7.65
C ILE A 124 -8.89 12.89 -6.62
N ALA A 125 -10.18 12.57 -6.47
CA ALA A 125 -11.04 13.21 -5.48
C ALA A 125 -10.50 12.99 -4.05
N ALA A 126 -10.15 11.74 -3.71
CA ALA A 126 -9.61 11.39 -2.40
C ALA A 126 -8.27 12.09 -2.11
N SER A 127 -7.43 12.34 -3.12
CA SER A 127 -6.19 13.13 -2.94
C SER A 127 -6.44 14.59 -2.54
N LYS A 128 -7.66 15.11 -2.76
CA LYS A 128 -8.03 16.51 -2.45
C LYS A 128 -8.76 16.65 -1.12
N ILE A 129 -9.67 15.73 -0.81
CA ILE A 129 -10.53 15.82 0.39
C ILE A 129 -10.20 14.77 1.46
N GLY A 130 -9.50 13.70 1.08
CA GLY A 130 -9.21 12.57 1.95
C GLY A 130 -7.98 12.80 2.82
N GLN A 131 -7.72 11.81 3.65
CA GLN A 131 -6.54 11.73 4.52
C GLN A 131 -5.69 10.53 4.10
N PRO A 132 -4.39 10.51 4.41
CA PRO A 132 -3.56 9.34 4.17
C PRO A 132 -3.94 8.22 5.14
N TYR A 133 -4.16 7.02 4.60
CA TYR A 133 -4.37 5.78 5.35
C TYR A 133 -3.27 4.79 5.01
N ALA A 134 -2.71 4.14 6.02
CA ALA A 134 -1.86 2.98 5.85
C ALA A 134 -2.74 1.80 5.40
N MET A 135 -2.40 1.25 4.25
CA MET A 135 -3.08 0.10 3.67
C MET A 135 -2.33 -1.17 4.04
N TYR A 136 -3.03 -2.11 4.66
CA TYR A 136 -2.56 -3.44 4.98
C TYR A 136 -3.32 -4.46 4.15
N ARG A 137 -2.57 -5.37 3.53
CA ARG A 137 -3.12 -6.52 2.84
C ARG A 137 -2.90 -7.74 3.72
N PRO A 138 -3.95 -8.35 4.28
CA PRO A 138 -3.79 -9.55 5.10
C PRO A 138 -3.05 -10.63 4.32
N ALA A 139 -1.96 -11.13 4.90
CA ALA A 139 -1.15 -12.22 4.33
C ALA A 139 -1.14 -13.47 5.24
N SER A 140 -1.66 -13.36 6.47
CA SER A 140 -1.73 -14.45 7.44
C SER A 140 -3.01 -14.37 8.27
N ALA A 141 -3.44 -15.51 8.81
CA ALA A 141 -4.59 -15.59 9.71
C ALA A 141 -4.33 -15.00 11.10
N THR A 142 -3.08 -14.88 11.54
CA THR A 142 -2.76 -14.50 12.92
C THR A 142 -2.18 -13.08 13.05
N ALA A 143 -1.79 -12.47 11.93
CA ALA A 143 -1.27 -11.12 11.90
C ALA A 143 -1.67 -10.41 10.58
N PRO A 144 -2.95 -9.99 10.44
CA PRO A 144 -3.47 -9.39 9.21
C PRO A 144 -2.88 -8.00 8.91
N MET A 145 -2.31 -7.32 9.92
CA MET A 145 -1.69 -6.00 9.79
C MET A 145 -0.17 -6.04 10.03
N ALA A 146 0.48 -7.19 9.81
CA ALA A 146 1.92 -7.34 10.05
C ALA A 146 2.80 -6.49 9.11
N ALA A 147 2.38 -6.34 7.86
CA ALA A 147 3.15 -5.62 6.84
C ALA A 147 2.25 -4.64 6.09
N GLN A 148 2.65 -3.37 6.06
CA GLN A 148 1.98 -2.34 5.30
C GLN A 148 2.23 -2.55 3.81
N ALA A 149 1.15 -2.65 3.02
CA ALA A 149 1.19 -2.80 1.57
C ALA A 149 1.41 -1.45 0.86
N GLY A 150 1.03 -0.35 1.48
CA GLY A 150 1.25 1.00 0.96
C GLY A 150 0.49 2.06 1.72
N THR A 151 0.41 3.26 1.16
CA THR A 151 -0.40 4.36 1.68
C THR A 151 -1.36 4.83 0.59
N VAL A 152 -2.62 5.01 0.95
CA VAL A 152 -3.67 5.48 0.03
C VAL A 152 -4.36 6.70 0.62
N ALA A 153 -4.63 7.72 -0.20
CA ALA A 153 -5.51 8.80 0.20
C ALA A 153 -6.95 8.28 0.15
N ALA A 154 -7.65 8.31 1.28
CA ALA A 154 -9.01 7.82 1.40
C ALA A 154 -9.91 8.85 2.11
N ALA A 155 -11.13 8.97 1.62
CA ALA A 155 -12.19 9.74 2.25
C ALA A 155 -13.40 8.83 2.48
N PHE A 156 -13.97 8.89 3.68
CA PHE A 156 -15.11 8.06 4.07
C PHE A 156 -16.30 8.96 4.37
N LYS A 157 -17.48 8.57 3.88
CA LYS A 157 -18.76 9.16 4.30
C LYS A 157 -19.70 8.07 4.78
N PRO A 158 -20.62 8.35 5.72
CA PRO A 158 -21.59 7.35 6.12
C PRO A 158 -22.42 6.90 4.91
N MET A 159 -22.72 5.60 4.83
CA MET A 159 -23.44 5.02 3.69
C MET A 159 -24.77 5.76 3.46
N GLY A 160 -24.99 6.19 2.23
CA GLY A 160 -26.21 6.90 1.83
C GLY A 160 -26.33 8.35 2.33
N LYS A 161 -25.32 8.90 3.00
CA LYS A 161 -25.28 10.30 3.45
C LYS A 161 -24.28 11.14 2.65
N ALA A 162 -24.39 12.46 2.76
CA ALA A 162 -23.43 13.42 2.22
C ALA A 162 -22.14 13.46 3.06
N PHE A 163 -21.05 13.95 2.48
CA PHE A 163 -19.82 14.23 3.23
C PHE A 163 -20.07 15.23 4.36
N GLY A 164 -19.43 15.01 5.51
CA GLY A 164 -19.60 15.84 6.71
C GLY A 164 -20.82 15.47 7.57
N ALA A 165 -21.73 14.62 7.08
CA ALA A 165 -22.82 14.12 7.90
C ALA A 165 -22.30 13.17 8.98
N PRO A 166 -22.78 13.25 10.23
CA PRO A 166 -22.40 12.31 11.28
C PRO A 166 -22.97 10.91 11.01
N ASN A 167 -22.21 9.89 11.43
CA ASN A 167 -22.67 8.52 11.45
C ASN A 167 -23.36 8.18 12.78
N THR A 168 -24.24 7.18 12.75
CA THR A 168 -24.81 6.60 13.97
C THR A 168 -23.93 5.47 14.48
N PRO A 169 -23.69 5.34 15.79
CA PRO A 169 -22.85 4.28 16.36
C PRO A 169 -23.27 2.85 15.98
N GLN A 170 -24.55 2.65 15.67
CA GLN A 170 -25.14 1.36 15.30
C GLN A 170 -24.96 1.01 13.81
N ASN A 171 -24.46 1.94 13.00
CA ASN A 171 -24.28 1.75 11.57
C ASN A 171 -22.78 1.76 11.26
N PRO A 172 -22.17 0.62 10.90
CA PRO A 172 -20.74 0.55 10.66
C PRO A 172 -20.38 0.87 9.19
N TRP A 173 -21.36 1.12 8.33
CA TRP A 173 -21.20 1.17 6.88
C TRP A 173 -20.79 2.56 6.40
N PHE A 174 -19.71 2.60 5.62
CA PHE A 174 -19.18 3.81 5.00
C PHE A 174 -18.95 3.61 3.50
N ASP A 175 -19.28 4.63 2.71
CA ASP A 175 -18.84 4.72 1.33
C ASP A 175 -17.40 5.24 1.33
N GLY A 176 -16.47 4.40 0.90
CA GLY A 176 -15.05 4.71 0.74
C GLY A 176 -14.77 5.27 -0.65
N HIS A 177 -14.13 6.43 -0.69
CA HIS A 177 -13.66 7.09 -1.90
C HIS A 177 -12.13 7.09 -1.88
N MET A 178 -11.53 6.30 -2.78
CA MET A 178 -10.09 6.10 -2.90
C MET A 178 -9.75 5.54 -4.29
N ASP A 179 -8.47 5.40 -4.61
CA ASP A 179 -8.05 4.80 -5.88
C ASP A 179 -8.33 3.28 -5.88
N LEU A 180 -9.37 2.88 -6.60
CA LEU A 180 -9.82 1.49 -6.68
C LEU A 180 -8.88 0.59 -7.51
N SER A 181 -7.85 1.15 -8.15
CA SER A 181 -6.84 0.35 -8.87
C SER A 181 -5.74 -0.19 -7.95
N VAL A 182 -5.59 0.38 -6.75
CA VAL A 182 -4.55 0.03 -5.78
C VAL A 182 -5.08 -0.88 -4.68
N VAL A 183 -6.32 -0.65 -4.26
CA VAL A 183 -6.97 -1.39 -3.17
C VAL A 183 -7.69 -2.65 -3.66
N GLN A 184 -7.89 -3.60 -2.76
CA GLN A 184 -8.60 -4.85 -2.99
C GLN A 184 -9.61 -5.12 -1.86
N ARG A 185 -10.63 -5.92 -2.15
CA ARG A 185 -11.56 -6.41 -1.12
C ARG A 185 -10.78 -7.14 -0.02
N GLY A 186 -11.11 -6.84 1.24
CA GLY A 186 -10.43 -7.38 2.42
C GLY A 186 -9.20 -6.59 2.86
N ASP A 187 -8.72 -5.61 2.08
CA ASP A 187 -7.66 -4.71 2.56
C ASP A 187 -8.15 -3.90 3.77
N VAL A 188 -7.24 -3.68 4.73
CA VAL A 188 -7.47 -2.91 5.94
C VAL A 188 -6.78 -1.55 5.82
N LEU A 189 -7.49 -0.49 6.16
CA LEU A 189 -7.06 0.89 6.08
C LEU A 189 -7.01 1.47 7.49
N VAL A 190 -5.83 1.87 7.95
CA VAL A 190 -5.63 2.46 9.29
C VAL A 190 -5.16 3.91 9.13
N GLY A 191 -5.86 4.84 9.77
CA GLY A 191 -5.52 6.25 9.64
C GLY A 191 -6.26 7.14 10.65
N PRO A 192 -6.24 8.47 10.42
CA PRO A 192 -6.74 9.45 11.38
C PRO A 192 -8.23 9.31 11.75
N GLY A 193 -9.06 8.76 10.85
CA GLY A 193 -10.48 8.51 11.09
C GLY A 193 -10.79 7.16 11.73
N GLY A 194 -9.77 6.40 12.11
CA GLY A 194 -9.88 5.06 12.67
C GLY A 194 -9.46 3.98 11.67
N THR A 195 -9.87 2.74 11.97
CA THR A 195 -9.59 1.57 11.14
C THR A 195 -10.83 1.21 10.34
N PHE A 196 -10.64 0.94 9.06
CA PHE A 196 -11.69 0.48 8.15
C PHE A 196 -11.19 -0.76 7.42
N PHE A 197 -12.09 -1.64 7.01
CA PHE A 197 -11.78 -2.66 6.00
C PHE A 197 -12.73 -2.57 4.82
N ILE A 198 -12.24 -2.97 3.66
CA ILE A 198 -13.03 -2.97 2.42
C ILE A 198 -13.90 -4.22 2.40
N TRP A 199 -15.21 -4.01 2.59
CA TRP A 199 -16.20 -5.09 2.55
C TRP A 199 -16.47 -5.50 1.11
N GLN A 200 -16.85 -4.56 0.25
CA GLN A 200 -17.22 -4.87 -1.14
C GLN A 200 -16.74 -3.79 -2.10
N MET A 201 -16.32 -4.20 -3.30
CA MET A 201 -16.02 -3.31 -4.41
C MET A 201 -17.12 -3.43 -5.46
N VAL A 202 -17.98 -2.43 -5.57
CA VAL A 202 -19.10 -2.43 -6.52
C VAL A 202 -18.59 -1.93 -7.88
N PRO A 203 -18.87 -2.65 -9.00
CA PRO A 203 -18.55 -2.16 -10.33
C PRO A 203 -19.23 -0.82 -10.60
N LEU A 204 -18.48 0.14 -11.15
CA LEU A 204 -18.90 1.51 -11.45
C LEU A 204 -19.33 2.36 -10.24
N GLY A 205 -19.20 1.84 -9.01
CA GLY A 205 -19.58 2.51 -7.77
C GLY A 205 -18.41 2.82 -6.85
N ALA A 206 -18.72 3.43 -5.71
CA ALA A 206 -17.78 3.56 -4.60
C ALA A 206 -17.63 2.21 -3.87
N THR A 207 -16.54 2.07 -3.12
CA THR A 207 -16.31 0.87 -2.30
C THR A 207 -17.08 0.95 -0.99
N LEU A 208 -17.74 -0.15 -0.61
CA LEU A 208 -18.36 -0.26 0.70
C LEU A 208 -17.30 -0.69 1.71
N CYS A 209 -17.13 0.13 2.74
CA CYS A 209 -16.18 -0.08 3.82
C CYS A 209 -16.92 -0.23 5.15
N VAL A 210 -16.31 -0.96 6.08
CA VAL A 210 -16.80 -1.16 7.43
C VAL A 210 -15.83 -0.53 8.40
N GLN A 211 -16.32 0.34 9.27
CA GLN A 211 -15.52 0.92 10.36
C GLN A 211 -15.33 -0.10 11.48
N CYS A 212 -14.10 -0.29 11.91
CA CYS A 212 -13.75 -1.19 13.00
C CYS A 212 -13.70 -0.44 14.33
N ASN A 213 -14.25 -1.06 15.37
CA ASN A 213 -14.17 -0.57 16.75
C ASN A 213 -13.40 -1.50 17.68
N ALA A 214 -13.14 -2.74 17.26
CA ALA A 214 -12.46 -3.75 18.06
C ALA A 214 -11.41 -4.51 17.23
N THR A 215 -10.46 -5.13 17.93
CA THR A 215 -9.61 -6.17 17.37
C THR A 215 -10.02 -7.50 17.98
N VAL A 216 -10.20 -8.54 17.17
CA VAL A 216 -10.71 -9.83 17.60
C VAL A 216 -9.78 -10.98 17.30
N THR A 217 -9.91 -12.02 18.12
CA THR A 217 -9.34 -13.34 17.92
C THR A 217 -10.49 -14.34 17.84
N VAL A 218 -10.47 -15.17 16.81
CA VAL A 218 -11.41 -16.29 16.61
C VAL A 218 -10.68 -17.57 16.94
N SER A 219 -11.23 -18.34 17.86
CA SER A 219 -10.73 -19.65 18.29
C SER A 219 -11.80 -20.71 18.12
N ARG A 220 -11.37 -21.96 17.94
CA ARG A 220 -12.22 -23.13 17.96
C ARG A 220 -12.07 -23.83 19.31
N PRO A 221 -13.17 -24.12 20.04
CA PRO A 221 -13.06 -24.93 21.25
C PRO A 221 -12.47 -26.30 20.90
N GLY A 222 -11.48 -26.74 21.67
CA GLY A 222 -10.96 -28.09 21.59
C GLY A 222 -12.00 -29.10 22.08
N GLN A 223 -11.96 -30.32 21.54
CA GLN A 223 -12.63 -31.45 22.18
C GLN A 223 -11.62 -32.09 23.14
N PRO A 224 -11.96 -32.27 24.44
CA PRO A 224 -11.09 -32.99 25.34
C PRO A 224 -10.90 -34.40 24.82
N ALA A 225 -9.64 -34.87 24.80
CA ALA A 225 -9.34 -36.25 24.48
C ALA A 225 -10.03 -37.16 25.50
N THR A 226 -10.69 -38.22 25.01
CA THR A 226 -11.41 -39.20 25.83
C THR A 226 -10.50 -39.73 26.93
N GLY A 227 -10.77 -39.43 28.20
CA GLY A 227 -9.88 -39.84 29.29
C GLY A 227 -10.25 -39.39 30.69
N ASP A 228 -10.01 -38.11 31.04
CA ASP A 228 -9.89 -37.74 32.46
C ASP A 228 -10.79 -36.58 32.93
N ASP A 229 -11.43 -35.81 32.04
CA ASP A 229 -12.37 -34.74 32.40
C ASP A 229 -13.80 -35.08 31.96
N TYR A 230 -14.56 -35.71 32.87
CA TYR A 230 -15.94 -36.16 32.63
C TYR A 230 -16.96 -35.01 32.48
N TYR A 231 -16.55 -33.77 32.73
CA TYR A 231 -17.34 -32.55 32.47
C TYR A 231 -16.64 -31.69 31.41
N GLY A 232 -16.71 -32.13 30.16
CA GLY A 232 -16.11 -31.47 28.99
C GLY A 232 -16.75 -30.12 28.65
N GLY A 233 -16.45 -29.10 29.45
CA GLY A 233 -16.74 -27.70 29.14
C GLY A 233 -15.73 -27.11 28.16
N ASN A 234 -16.11 -26.02 27.49
CA ASN A 234 -15.21 -25.27 26.60
C ASN A 234 -14.15 -24.50 27.42
N ALA A 235 -13.10 -25.20 27.84
CA ALA A 235 -11.96 -24.60 28.53
C ALA A 235 -11.14 -23.75 27.55
N THR A 236 -10.75 -22.55 27.98
CA THR A 236 -9.89 -21.64 27.20
C THR A 236 -8.52 -22.24 26.89
N ALA A 237 -8.05 -23.19 27.70
CA ALA A 237 -6.75 -23.84 27.53
C ALA A 237 -6.68 -24.73 26.26
N ASP A 238 -7.81 -25.28 25.82
CA ASP A 238 -7.88 -26.21 24.69
C ASP A 238 -8.32 -25.51 23.38
N GLU A 239 -8.46 -24.19 23.41
CA GLU A 239 -8.88 -23.41 22.26
C GLU A 239 -7.77 -23.32 21.19
N VAL A 240 -8.11 -23.73 19.96
CA VAL A 240 -7.23 -23.60 18.80
C VAL A 240 -7.51 -22.28 18.10
N VAL A 241 -6.54 -21.37 18.08
CA VAL A 241 -6.68 -20.07 17.40
C VAL A 241 -6.78 -20.28 15.89
N LEU A 242 -7.89 -19.82 15.30
CA LEU A 242 -8.12 -19.81 13.85
C LEU A 242 -7.66 -18.50 13.22
N MET A 243 -7.95 -17.38 13.89
CA MET A 243 -7.65 -16.03 13.43
C MET A 243 -7.29 -15.16 14.63
N SER A 244 -6.27 -14.30 14.55
CA SER A 244 -5.94 -13.36 15.63
C SER A 244 -5.53 -12.00 15.10
N GLY A 245 -5.77 -10.96 15.90
CA GLY A 245 -5.38 -9.59 15.56
C GLY A 245 -6.20 -8.96 14.43
N TRP A 246 -7.42 -9.45 14.18
CA TRP A 246 -8.25 -8.95 13.09
C TRP A 246 -9.09 -7.76 13.50
N PRO A 247 -9.08 -6.66 12.73
CA PRO A 247 -9.96 -5.54 12.99
C PRO A 247 -11.39 -5.90 12.61
N ALA A 248 -12.34 -5.62 13.50
CA ALA A 248 -13.73 -5.98 13.36
C ALA A 248 -14.67 -4.85 13.82
N SER A 249 -15.90 -4.88 13.33
CA SER A 249 -17.00 -4.07 13.87
C SER A 249 -17.86 -4.95 14.76
N VAL A 250 -17.82 -4.73 16.08
CA VAL A 250 -18.65 -5.40 17.07
C VAL A 250 -19.80 -4.48 17.46
N LEU A 251 -21.02 -4.83 17.04
CA LEU A 251 -22.23 -4.03 17.24
C LEU A 251 -23.20 -4.73 18.17
N GLN A 252 -23.99 -3.94 18.89
CA GLN A 252 -25.10 -4.47 19.67
C GLN A 252 -26.25 -4.90 18.73
N GLY A 253 -26.70 -6.14 18.88
CA GLY A 253 -27.90 -6.66 18.22
C GLY A 253 -29.18 -6.16 18.89
N THR A 254 -30.28 -6.20 18.15
CA THR A 254 -31.60 -5.66 18.58
C THR A 254 -32.36 -6.55 19.56
N LYS A 255 -32.01 -7.85 19.67
CA LYS A 255 -32.72 -8.81 20.49
C LYS A 255 -31.73 -9.68 21.26
N GLY A 256 -31.64 -9.49 22.58
CA GLY A 256 -30.89 -10.40 23.43
C GLY A 256 -31.59 -11.76 23.58
N GLU A 257 -30.93 -12.73 24.16
CA GLU A 257 -31.49 -14.04 24.46
C GLU A 257 -31.93 -14.12 25.93
N ARG A 258 -33.06 -14.77 26.20
CA ARG A 258 -33.51 -15.07 27.57
C ARG A 258 -33.26 -16.56 27.77
N GLY A 259 -32.73 -16.96 28.92
CA GLY A 259 -32.49 -18.37 29.19
C GLY A 259 -33.79 -19.17 29.23
N ASP A 260 -33.71 -20.44 28.88
CA ASP A 260 -34.86 -21.36 28.79
C ASP A 260 -35.61 -21.48 30.12
N LEU A 261 -34.88 -21.37 31.24
CA LEU A 261 -35.44 -21.50 32.59
C LEU A 261 -36.25 -20.27 33.02
N SER A 262 -36.12 -19.14 32.32
CA SER A 262 -36.85 -17.88 32.58
C SER A 262 -36.94 -17.52 34.08
N LEU A 263 -35.84 -17.71 34.81
CA LEU A 263 -35.79 -17.43 36.24
C LEU A 263 -36.02 -15.93 36.49
N PRO A 264 -36.63 -15.53 37.63
CA PRO A 264 -36.91 -14.11 37.92
C PRO A 264 -35.66 -13.21 37.92
N SER A 265 -34.48 -13.78 38.19
CA SER A 265 -33.18 -13.10 38.18
C SER A 265 -32.42 -13.22 36.87
N ASP A 266 -33.00 -13.86 35.85
CA ASP A 266 -32.31 -14.12 34.58
C ASP A 266 -32.15 -12.83 33.78
N VAL A 267 -30.90 -12.42 33.58
CA VAL A 267 -30.54 -11.22 32.82
C VAL A 267 -30.39 -11.62 31.36
N ARG A 268 -31.10 -10.89 30.50
CA ARG A 268 -31.06 -11.12 29.07
C ARG A 268 -29.63 -10.99 28.54
N MET A 269 -29.11 -12.06 27.95
CA MET A 269 -27.75 -12.05 27.38
C MET A 269 -27.71 -11.13 26.16
N PRO A 270 -26.74 -10.20 26.09
CA PRO A 270 -26.66 -9.29 24.97
C PRO A 270 -26.20 -10.04 23.72
N TRP A 271 -26.94 -9.85 22.64
CA TRP A 271 -26.56 -10.36 21.32
C TRP A 271 -25.68 -9.35 20.60
N LYS A 272 -24.70 -9.83 19.84
CA LYS A 272 -23.81 -9.00 19.03
C LYS A 272 -23.88 -9.39 17.55
N THR A 273 -23.78 -8.37 16.71
CA THR A 273 -23.48 -8.54 15.28
C THR A 273 -22.03 -8.15 15.08
N ILE A 274 -21.22 -9.09 14.60
CA ILE A 274 -19.79 -8.89 14.36
C ILE A 274 -19.54 -8.95 12.85
N LEU A 275 -18.94 -7.90 12.31
CA LEU A 275 -18.48 -7.86 10.92
C LEU A 275 -16.96 -7.99 10.89
N LEU A 276 -16.46 -8.93 10.09
CA LEU A 276 -15.06 -9.27 10.00
C LEU A 276 -14.66 -9.46 8.52
N PRO A 277 -13.44 -9.07 8.11
CA PRO A 277 -12.92 -9.40 6.78
C PRO A 277 -12.92 -10.92 6.54
N ALA A 278 -13.21 -11.34 5.31
CA ALA A 278 -13.05 -12.73 4.91
C ALA A 278 -11.56 -13.08 4.75
N TRP A 279 -11.19 -14.28 5.21
CA TRP A 279 -9.86 -14.85 5.00
C TRP A 279 -10.02 -16.28 4.48
N THR A 280 -9.34 -16.61 3.38
CA THR A 280 -9.49 -17.93 2.72
C THR A 280 -8.95 -19.08 3.57
N GLY A 281 -8.02 -18.81 4.47
CA GLY A 281 -7.43 -19.82 5.36
C GLY A 281 -8.23 -20.12 6.63
N ALA A 282 -9.39 -19.47 6.84
CA ALA A 282 -10.19 -19.68 8.05
C ALA A 282 -11.68 -19.81 7.73
N GLN A 283 -12.30 -20.87 8.24
CA GLN A 283 -13.74 -21.08 8.16
C GLN A 283 -14.34 -20.97 9.55
N ILE A 284 -15.11 -19.90 9.77
CA ILE A 284 -15.82 -19.64 11.01
C ILE A 284 -17.11 -20.48 11.01
N ARG A 285 -17.38 -21.14 12.13
CA ARG A 285 -18.50 -22.06 12.33
C ARG A 285 -19.29 -21.67 13.58
N ASN A 286 -20.51 -22.20 13.67
CA ASN A 286 -21.28 -22.12 14.90
C ASN A 286 -20.52 -22.87 16.02
N GLY A 287 -20.49 -22.28 17.21
CA GLY A 287 -19.72 -22.77 18.35
C GLY A 287 -18.27 -22.29 18.41
N ASP A 288 -17.74 -21.65 17.35
CA ASP A 288 -16.45 -20.96 17.45
C ASP A 288 -16.57 -19.78 18.45
N ILE A 289 -15.44 -19.39 19.01
CA ILE A 289 -15.35 -18.42 20.09
C ILE A 289 -14.66 -17.16 19.55
N ILE A 290 -15.20 -15.99 19.87
CA ILE A 290 -14.62 -14.71 19.51
C ILE A 290 -14.27 -13.96 20.78
N THR A 291 -13.01 -13.56 20.91
CA THR A 291 -12.52 -12.74 22.00
C THR A 291 -12.07 -11.37 21.48
N THR A 292 -12.43 -10.30 22.19
CA THR A 292 -11.94 -8.95 21.88
C THR A 292 -10.64 -8.67 22.64
N ALA A 293 -9.69 -8.01 21.97
CA ALA A 293 -8.38 -7.64 22.53
C ALA A 293 -8.37 -6.26 23.21
N GLU A 294 -9.50 -5.83 23.77
CA GLU A 294 -9.66 -4.53 24.45
C GLU A 294 -9.29 -4.62 25.94
N ASP A 295 -9.18 -3.47 26.63
CA ASP A 295 -8.91 -3.38 28.09
C ASP A 295 -9.86 -4.24 28.95
N ARG A 296 -11.05 -4.54 28.42
CA ARG A 296 -12.00 -5.51 28.98
C ARG A 296 -12.32 -6.56 27.91
N PRO A 297 -11.58 -7.68 27.86
CA PRO A 297 -11.83 -8.72 26.87
C PRO A 297 -13.22 -9.30 27.11
N MET A 298 -14.04 -9.30 26.07
CA MET A 298 -15.35 -9.94 26.07
C MET A 298 -15.24 -11.22 25.25
N ARG A 299 -15.88 -12.29 25.73
CA ARG A 299 -15.95 -13.58 25.07
C ARG A 299 -17.34 -13.75 24.46
N TYR A 300 -17.40 -14.15 23.21
CA TYR A 300 -18.63 -14.40 22.49
C TYR A 300 -18.61 -15.79 21.88
N VAL A 301 -19.75 -16.47 21.87
CA VAL A 301 -19.93 -17.73 21.15
C VAL A 301 -20.71 -17.46 19.87
N VAL A 302 -20.17 -17.94 18.75
CA VAL A 302 -20.78 -17.79 17.43
C VAL A 302 -22.04 -18.65 17.35
N SER A 303 -23.18 -18.02 17.14
CA SER A 303 -24.47 -18.69 16.93
C SER A 303 -24.84 -18.81 15.46
N GLY A 304 -24.33 -17.91 14.62
CA GLY A 304 -24.51 -17.95 13.17
C GLY A 304 -23.37 -17.23 12.45
N ALA A 305 -22.80 -17.85 11.44
CA ALA A 305 -21.78 -17.24 10.58
C ALA A 305 -22.20 -17.30 9.11
N GLU A 306 -22.29 -16.14 8.48
CA GLU A 306 -22.61 -15.99 7.06
C GLU A 306 -21.41 -15.40 6.32
N LEU A 307 -20.86 -16.13 5.36
CA LEU A 307 -19.80 -15.65 4.48
C LEU A 307 -20.40 -15.15 3.18
N THR A 308 -20.25 -13.85 2.91
CA THR A 308 -20.62 -13.23 1.63
C THR A 308 -19.36 -12.59 1.03
N ASP A 309 -19.22 -11.27 1.11
CA ASP A 309 -17.98 -10.56 0.81
C ASP A 309 -17.04 -10.47 2.02
N GLY A 310 -17.61 -10.58 3.22
CA GLY A 310 -16.96 -10.71 4.51
C GLY A 310 -17.77 -11.65 5.40
N TRP A 311 -17.32 -11.85 6.63
CA TRP A 311 -18.07 -12.60 7.63
C TRP A 311 -19.06 -11.67 8.33
N ARG A 312 -20.35 -12.01 8.26
CA ARG A 312 -21.39 -11.46 9.12
C ARG A 312 -21.74 -12.50 10.17
N ILE A 313 -21.44 -12.18 11.41
CA ILE A 313 -21.51 -13.12 12.52
C ILE A 313 -22.54 -12.64 13.52
N SER A 314 -23.41 -13.54 13.94
CA SER A 314 -24.27 -13.40 15.11
C SER A 314 -23.61 -14.15 16.25
N ALA A 315 -23.47 -13.49 17.41
CA ALA A 315 -22.81 -14.09 18.55
C ALA A 315 -23.49 -13.68 19.86
N ALA A 316 -23.60 -14.63 20.78
CA ALA A 316 -24.06 -14.39 22.14
C ALA A 316 -22.87 -14.13 23.06
N LEU A 317 -23.04 -13.28 24.08
CA LEU A 317 -22.04 -13.14 25.13
C LEU A 317 -21.88 -14.48 25.86
N ALA A 318 -20.65 -14.98 25.94
CA ALA A 318 -20.33 -16.13 26.77
C ALA A 318 -19.97 -15.62 28.16
N VAL A 319 -20.72 -16.06 29.17
CA VAL A 319 -20.35 -15.84 30.57
C VAL A 319 -19.28 -16.88 30.90
N ALA A 320 -18.18 -16.42 31.47
CA ALA A 320 -17.08 -17.28 31.94
C ALA A 320 -17.53 -18.11 33.14
#